data_AF-A0A644XGD0-F1
#
_entry.id   AF-A0A644XGD0-F1
#
_cell.length_a   1.000
_cell.length_b   1.000
_cell.length_c   1.000
_cell.angle_alpha   90.00
_cell.angle_beta   90.00
_cell.angle_gamma   90.00
#
_symmetry.space_group_name_H-M   'P 1'
#
loop_
_entity.id
_entity.type
_entity.pdbx_description
1 polymer ?
#
loop_
_entity_poly.entity_id
_entity_poly.type
_entity_poly.pdbx_seq_one_letter_code
_entity_poly.pdbx_strand_id
1 'polypeptide(L)'
;MEIFAHYFRILSLAVIIMLPVAATMFLTYRAKKRRNTASPRDCGRLVFFRKLMIISAVAVPVFIFVNVVFLSDVPFLIYGSDDQFASERLKPFMNHKLPNDSTEALFQTQSVQYLKARHHDRIYYSDFVFDAKDSIEISLILYYIRHPELNDSSKADLRSNVKTTDDIGKYLTD
;
A
#
# COMPACT_ATOMS: atom_id res chain seq x y z
N MET A 1 -6.14 8.60 11.54
CA MET A 1 -4.70 8.95 11.61
C MET A 1 -3.93 8.58 10.35
N GLU A 2 -4.36 7.55 9.62
CA GLU A 2 -3.67 7.01 8.42
C GLU A 2 -3.57 8.00 7.26
N ILE A 3 -4.65 8.75 6.95
CA ILE A 3 -4.64 9.78 5.91
C ILE A 3 -3.58 10.86 6.20
N PHE A 4 -3.46 11.27 7.46
CA PHE A 4 -2.50 12.28 7.88
C PHE A 4 -1.06 11.77 7.75
N ALA A 5 -0.83 10.49 8.09
CA ALA A 5 0.47 9.84 7.90
C ALA A 5 0.86 9.77 6.41
N HIS A 6 -0.10 9.54 5.52
CA HIS A 6 0.16 9.48 4.09
C HIS A 6 0.57 10.85 3.51
N TYR A 7 -0.16 11.93 3.82
CA TYR A 7 0.23 13.28 3.41
C TYR A 7 1.57 13.73 4.01
N PHE A 8 1.86 13.32 5.25
CA PHE A 8 3.13 13.61 5.90
C PHE A 8 4.33 12.91 5.21
N ARG A 9 4.14 11.68 4.71
CA ARG A 9 5.15 10.95 3.91
C ARG A 9 5.41 11.61 2.53
N ILE A 10 4.38 12.15 1.89
CA ILE A 10 4.54 12.87 0.60
C ILE A 10 5.29 14.20 0.80
N LEU A 11 4.89 14.98 1.81
CA LEU A 11 5.53 16.26 2.15
C LEU A 11 7.03 16.08 2.45
N SER A 12 7.38 14.97 3.08
CA SER A 12 8.75 14.72 3.48
C SER A 12 9.67 14.23 2.38
N LEU A 13 9.16 13.41 1.46
CA LEU A 13 9.87 13.08 0.22
C LEU A 13 10.23 14.36 -0.56
N ALA A 14 9.31 15.34 -0.60
CA ALA A 14 9.57 16.64 -1.22
C ALA A 14 10.70 17.41 -0.52
N VAL A 15 10.76 17.41 0.82
CA VAL A 15 11.83 18.07 1.59
C VAL A 15 13.20 17.40 1.34
N ILE A 16 13.25 16.07 1.30
CA ILE A 16 14.48 15.32 1.04
C ILE A 16 15.02 15.62 -0.36
N ILE A 17 14.16 15.74 -1.37
CA ILE A 17 14.57 16.03 -2.76
C ILE A 17 15.00 17.49 -2.94
N MET A 18 14.39 18.43 -2.22
CA MET A 18 14.74 19.86 -2.28
C MET A 18 16.11 20.17 -1.65
N LEU A 19 16.56 19.32 -0.72
CA LEU A 19 17.81 19.49 0.03
C LEU A 19 19.08 19.43 -0.83
N PRO A 20 19.28 18.41 -1.71
CA PRO A 20 20.37 18.38 -2.68
C PRO A 20 20.37 19.59 -3.61
N VAL A 21 19.20 20.07 -4.03
CA VAL A 21 19.07 21.25 -4.89
C VAL A 21 19.56 22.51 -4.16
N ALA A 22 19.13 22.70 -2.91
CA ALA A 22 19.62 23.81 -2.08
C ALA A 22 21.13 23.72 -1.79
N ALA A 23 21.64 22.50 -1.54
CA ALA A 23 23.06 22.27 -1.29
C ALA A 23 23.93 22.53 -2.52
N THR A 24 23.51 22.09 -3.71
CA THR A 24 24.21 22.34 -4.98
C THR A 24 24.19 23.82 -5.37
N MET A 25 23.05 24.51 -5.17
CA MET A 25 22.96 25.97 -5.32
C MET A 25 23.90 26.71 -4.35
N PHE A 26 24.01 26.26 -3.10
CA PHE A 26 24.93 26.86 -2.14
C PHE A 26 26.40 26.65 -2.52
N LEU A 27 26.78 25.44 -2.93
CA LEU A 27 28.15 25.11 -3.32
C LEU A 27 28.58 25.87 -4.58
N THR A 28 27.71 25.95 -5.59
CA THR A 28 27.96 26.70 -6.83
C THR A 28 28.07 28.21 -6.56
N TYR A 29 27.19 28.77 -5.71
CA TYR A 29 27.29 30.17 -5.29
C TYR A 29 28.58 30.46 -4.49
N ARG A 30 28.95 29.59 -3.55
CA ARG A 30 30.19 29.70 -2.78
C ARG A 30 31.44 29.62 -3.67
N ALA A 31 31.43 28.74 -4.67
CA ALA A 31 32.51 28.61 -5.65
C ALA A 31 32.65 29.88 -6.51
N LYS A 32 31.53 30.46 -6.95
CA LYS A 32 31.49 31.73 -7.70
C LYS A 32 32.00 32.90 -6.87
N LYS A 33 31.64 32.98 -5.59
CA LYS A 33 32.09 34.01 -4.65
C LYS A 33 33.61 33.94 -4.36
N ARG A 34 34.21 32.75 -4.32
CA ARG A 34 35.67 32.62 -4.17
C ARG A 34 36.47 33.20 -5.35
N ARG A 35 35.85 33.35 -6.52
CA ARG A 35 36.51 33.87 -7.73
C ARG A 35 36.41 35.39 -7.90
N ASN A 36 35.51 36.08 -7.21
CA ASN A 36 35.31 37.54 -7.32
C ASN A 36 35.38 38.21 -5.93
N THR A 37 36.12 39.32 -5.80
CA THR A 37 36.16 40.17 -4.60
C THR A 37 34.75 40.63 -4.21
N ALA A 38 34.24 40.10 -3.09
CA ALA A 38 32.80 40.08 -2.80
C ALA A 38 32.28 41.36 -2.14
N SER A 39 31.09 41.80 -2.56
CA SER A 39 30.33 42.89 -1.94
C SER A 39 29.68 42.47 -0.61
N PRO A 40 29.36 43.39 0.32
CA PRO A 40 28.73 43.06 1.61
C PRO A 40 27.36 42.37 1.49
N ARG A 41 26.60 42.59 0.41
CA ARG A 41 25.33 41.85 0.13
C ARG A 41 25.56 40.34 -0.08
N ASP A 42 26.69 39.95 -0.66
CA ASP A 42 27.04 38.56 -0.91
C ASP A 42 27.50 37.82 0.35
N CYS A 43 27.88 38.54 1.41
CA CYS A 43 28.14 37.96 2.74
C CYS A 43 26.86 37.57 3.47
N GLY A 44 25.82 38.42 3.44
CA GLY A 44 24.54 38.11 4.07
C GLY A 44 23.85 36.85 3.52
N ARG A 45 23.84 36.70 2.18
CA ARG A 45 23.28 35.50 1.52
C ARG A 45 24.03 34.21 1.89
N LEU A 46 25.35 34.27 2.00
CA LEU A 46 26.16 33.10 2.36
C LEU A 46 25.89 32.61 3.79
N VAL A 47 25.70 33.54 4.74
CA VAL A 47 25.34 33.22 6.13
C VAL A 47 23.93 32.62 6.20
N PHE A 48 22.99 33.14 5.41
CA PHE A 48 21.64 32.59 5.30
C PHE A 48 21.65 31.13 4.81
N PHE A 49 22.31 30.83 3.69
CA PHE A 49 22.39 29.45 3.19
C PHE A 49 23.12 28.51 4.14
N ARG A 50 24.17 28.98 4.85
CA ARG A 50 24.84 28.17 5.87
C ARG A 50 23.90 27.80 7.01
N LYS A 51 23.07 28.74 7.48
CA LYS A 51 22.05 28.45 8.51
C LYS A 51 21.01 27.44 7.99
N LEU A 52 20.57 27.58 6.74
CA LEU A 52 19.62 26.68 6.09
C LEU A 52 20.18 25.25 5.99
N MET A 53 21.46 25.10 5.59
CA MET A 53 22.15 23.81 5.55
C MET A 53 22.24 23.16 6.94
N ILE A 54 22.57 23.91 7.99
CA ILE A 54 22.64 23.38 9.35
C ILE A 54 21.27 22.92 9.84
N ILE A 55 20.22 23.72 9.62
CA ILE A 55 18.84 23.32 9.97
C ILE A 55 18.47 22.04 9.24
N SER A 56 18.79 21.93 7.95
CA SER A 56 18.51 20.74 7.15
C SER A 56 19.27 19.49 7.66
N ALA A 57 20.52 19.66 8.07
CA ALA A 57 21.38 18.58 8.56
C ALA A 57 20.93 18.03 9.92
N VAL A 58 20.18 18.82 10.71
CA VAL A 58 19.56 18.37 11.97
C VAL A 58 18.14 17.84 11.72
N ALA A 59 17.37 18.50 10.85
CA ALA A 59 16.00 18.11 10.55
C ALA A 59 15.91 16.75 9.85
N VAL A 60 16.80 16.46 8.90
CA VAL A 60 16.76 15.20 8.12
C VAL A 60 17.01 13.96 9.00
N PRO A 61 18.05 13.88 9.85
CA PRO A 61 18.26 12.71 10.71
C PRO A 61 17.15 12.53 11.73
N VAL A 62 16.67 13.60 12.37
CA VAL A 62 15.52 13.55 13.29
C VAL A 62 14.28 13.04 12.55
N PHE A 63 14.09 13.47 11.30
CA PHE A 63 12.98 13.04 10.46
C PHE A 63 13.07 11.55 10.07
N ILE A 64 14.25 11.08 9.66
CA ILE A 64 14.50 9.65 9.38
C ILE A 64 14.24 8.84 10.64
N PHE A 65 14.74 9.28 11.79
CA PHE A 65 14.52 8.63 13.07
C PHE A 65 13.03 8.53 13.40
N VAL A 66 12.26 9.62 13.26
CA VAL A 66 10.81 9.60 13.50
C VAL A 66 10.10 8.64 12.54
N ASN A 67 10.49 8.59 11.26
CA ASN A 67 9.87 7.68 10.31
C ASN A 67 10.17 6.22 10.59
N VAL A 68 11.43 5.90 10.88
CA VAL A 68 11.87 4.53 11.15
C VAL A 68 11.33 4.03 12.48
N VAL A 69 11.25 4.88 13.50
CA VAL A 69 10.87 4.46 14.87
C VAL A 69 9.36 4.51 15.10
N PHE A 70 8.65 5.49 14.53
CA PHE A 70 7.22 5.70 14.83
C PHE A 70 6.29 5.43 13.66
N LEU A 71 6.78 5.47 12.41
CA LEU A 71 5.94 5.32 11.22
C LEU A 71 6.20 4.01 10.45
N SER A 72 7.17 3.18 10.87
CA SER A 72 7.42 1.86 10.27
C SER A 72 6.20 0.94 10.38
N ASP A 73 5.49 1.03 11.51
CA ASP A 73 4.42 0.11 11.85
C ASP A 73 3.04 0.64 11.44
N VAL A 74 2.98 1.82 10.80
CA VAL A 74 1.73 2.39 10.31
C VAL A 74 1.40 1.78 8.94
N PRO A 75 0.29 1.03 8.82
CA PRO A 75 -0.14 0.43 7.57
C PRO A 75 -0.29 1.51 6.50
N PHE A 76 0.10 1.19 5.27
CA PHE A 76 -0.06 2.09 4.15
C PHE A 76 -0.93 1.48 3.07
N LEU A 77 -1.65 2.34 2.37
CA LEU A 77 -2.49 1.94 1.25
C LEU A 77 -1.60 1.40 0.12
N ILE A 78 -1.80 0.13 -0.25
CA ILE A 78 -1.15 -0.53 -1.39
C ILE A 78 -2.06 -0.47 -2.62
N TYR A 79 -3.36 -0.67 -2.40
CA TYR A 79 -4.34 -0.85 -3.46
C TYR A 79 -5.28 0.36 -3.54
N GLY A 80 -5.33 1.00 -4.70
CA GLY A 80 -6.17 2.18 -4.94
C GLY A 80 -7.58 1.86 -5.42
N SER A 81 -7.83 0.61 -5.85
CA SER A 81 -9.13 0.16 -6.36
C SER A 81 -9.39 -1.31 -6.11
N ASP A 82 -10.66 -1.69 -6.21
CA ASP A 82 -11.14 -3.09 -6.13
C ASP A 82 -10.45 -3.96 -7.18
N ASP A 83 -10.37 -3.47 -8.43
CA ASP A 83 -9.76 -4.21 -9.54
C ASP A 83 -8.27 -4.45 -9.31
N GLN A 84 -7.56 -3.46 -8.76
CA GLN A 84 -6.14 -3.58 -8.44
C GLN A 84 -5.93 -4.62 -7.33
N PHE A 85 -6.75 -4.56 -6.26
CA PHE A 85 -6.70 -5.57 -5.20
C PHE A 85 -7.03 -6.96 -5.73
N ALA A 86 -8.11 -7.11 -6.49
CA ALA A 86 -8.60 -8.39 -6.98
C ALA A 86 -7.60 -9.07 -7.93
N SER A 87 -7.04 -8.30 -8.87
CA SER A 87 -6.07 -8.81 -9.84
C SER A 87 -4.75 -9.29 -9.21
N GLU A 88 -4.34 -8.75 -8.06
CA GLU A 88 -3.14 -9.19 -7.35
C GLU A 88 -3.41 -10.25 -6.28
N ARG A 89 -4.44 -10.05 -5.45
CA ARG A 89 -4.68 -10.85 -4.23
C ARG A 89 -5.65 -11.99 -4.43
N LEU A 90 -6.60 -11.88 -5.36
CA LEU A 90 -7.60 -12.92 -5.62
C LEU A 90 -7.23 -13.82 -6.81
N LYS A 91 -6.37 -13.34 -7.72
CA LYS A 91 -5.86 -14.13 -8.85
C LYS A 91 -5.24 -15.48 -8.47
N PRO A 92 -4.47 -15.63 -7.37
CA PRO A 92 -3.94 -16.93 -6.96
C PRO A 92 -5.02 -17.97 -6.64
N PHE A 93 -6.21 -17.55 -6.20
CA PHE A 93 -7.32 -18.48 -5.96
C PHE A 93 -7.91 -19.02 -7.27
N MET A 94 -7.82 -18.26 -8.37
CA MET A 94 -8.48 -18.61 -9.61
C MET A 94 -7.75 -19.64 -10.47
N ASN A 95 -6.44 -19.85 -10.28
CA ASN A 95 -5.57 -20.85 -10.96
C ASN A 95 -6.02 -21.30 -12.37
N HIS A 96 -6.43 -20.34 -13.21
CA HIS A 96 -6.82 -20.51 -14.63
C HIS A 96 -8.01 -21.46 -14.89
N LYS A 97 -8.88 -21.65 -13.89
CA LYS A 97 -9.99 -22.63 -13.96
C LYS A 97 -11.37 -22.01 -14.20
N LEU A 98 -11.50 -20.68 -14.33
CA LEU A 98 -12.79 -20.05 -14.63
C LEU A 98 -13.00 -19.98 -16.15
N PRO A 99 -14.16 -20.42 -16.67
CA PRO A 99 -14.36 -20.68 -18.10
C PRO A 99 -14.49 -19.41 -18.96
N ASN A 100 -14.70 -18.23 -18.38
CA ASN A 100 -14.86 -16.98 -19.12
C ASN A 100 -14.64 -15.73 -18.24
N ASP A 101 -14.40 -14.58 -18.90
CA ASP A 101 -14.17 -13.28 -18.25
C ASP A 101 -15.33 -12.85 -17.34
N SER A 102 -16.56 -13.26 -17.64
CA SER A 102 -17.74 -12.89 -16.84
C SER A 102 -17.80 -13.63 -15.49
N THR A 103 -17.39 -14.90 -15.43
CA THR A 103 -17.29 -15.65 -14.17
C THR A 103 -16.11 -15.18 -13.33
N GLU A 104 -15.01 -14.76 -13.97
CA GLU A 104 -13.89 -14.09 -13.29
C GLU A 104 -14.32 -12.77 -12.66
N ALA A 105 -15.00 -11.90 -13.40
CA ALA A 105 -15.51 -10.64 -12.87
C ALA A 105 -16.51 -10.86 -11.72
N LEU A 106 -17.38 -11.87 -11.84
CA LEU A 106 -18.32 -12.23 -10.78
C LEU A 106 -17.59 -12.71 -9.51
N PHE A 107 -16.58 -13.56 -9.65
CA PHE A 107 -15.76 -14.05 -8.55
C PHE A 107 -15.05 -12.91 -7.83
N GLN A 108 -14.38 -12.04 -8.59
CA GLN A 108 -13.68 -10.88 -8.04
C GLN A 108 -14.66 -9.98 -7.28
N THR A 109 -15.81 -9.67 -7.88
CA THR A 109 -16.84 -8.82 -7.28
C THR A 109 -17.37 -9.40 -5.97
N GLN A 110 -17.79 -10.67 -5.95
CA GLN A 110 -18.35 -11.30 -4.75
C GLN A 110 -17.30 -11.43 -3.64
N SER A 111 -16.06 -11.78 -4.00
CA SER A 111 -14.96 -11.91 -3.03
C SER A 111 -14.60 -10.56 -2.41
N VAL A 112 -14.50 -9.49 -3.20
CA VAL A 112 -14.24 -8.14 -2.68
C VAL A 112 -15.40 -7.66 -1.83
N GLN A 113 -16.66 -7.89 -2.23
CA GLN A 113 -17.83 -7.53 -1.42
C GLN A 113 -17.82 -8.22 -0.05
N TYR A 114 -17.54 -9.52 -0.01
CA TYR A 114 -17.40 -10.26 1.25
C TYR A 114 -16.29 -9.66 2.13
N LEU A 115 -15.11 -9.45 1.55
CA LEU A 115 -13.95 -8.93 2.27
C LEU A 115 -14.18 -7.52 2.81
N LYS A 116 -14.83 -6.64 2.04
CA LYS A 116 -15.25 -5.31 2.49
C LYS A 116 -16.29 -5.36 3.58
N ALA A 117 -17.25 -6.28 3.49
CA ALA A 117 -18.26 -6.43 4.53
C ALA A 117 -17.64 -6.82 5.88
N ARG A 118 -16.53 -7.58 5.85
CA ARG A 118 -15.86 -8.10 7.04
C ARG A 118 -14.75 -7.18 7.57
N HIS A 119 -13.91 -6.66 6.68
CA HIS A 119 -12.67 -5.94 7.00
C HIS A 119 -12.71 -4.47 6.59
N HIS A 120 -13.81 -4.01 6.00
CA HIS A 120 -13.95 -2.66 5.44
C HIS A 120 -12.83 -2.35 4.44
N ASP A 121 -12.35 -1.10 4.42
CA ASP A 121 -11.28 -0.66 3.53
C ASP A 121 -9.89 -1.14 3.97
N ARG A 122 -9.79 -1.87 5.10
CA ARG A 122 -8.50 -2.39 5.58
C ARG A 122 -7.86 -3.36 4.59
N ILE A 123 -8.66 -3.99 3.73
CA ILE A 123 -8.17 -4.92 2.70
C ILE A 123 -7.14 -4.30 1.74
N TYR A 124 -7.12 -2.98 1.64
CA TYR A 124 -6.20 -2.26 0.75
C TYR A 124 -4.86 -1.91 1.39
N TYR A 125 -4.69 -2.20 2.68
CA TYR A 125 -3.52 -1.79 3.45
C TYR A 125 -2.45 -2.89 3.52
N SER A 126 -1.21 -2.46 3.73
CA SER A 126 -0.02 -3.31 3.71
C SER A 126 0.03 -4.41 4.77
N ASP A 127 -0.69 -4.23 5.87
CA ASP A 127 -0.76 -5.18 6.97
C ASP A 127 -1.89 -6.21 6.80
N PHE A 128 -2.69 -6.10 5.74
CA PHE A 128 -3.81 -7.00 5.51
C PHE A 128 -3.34 -8.40 5.12
N VAL A 129 -3.77 -9.38 5.90
CA VAL A 129 -3.51 -10.81 5.67
C VAL A 129 -4.83 -11.56 5.76
N PHE A 130 -5.07 -12.46 4.80
CA PHE A 130 -6.24 -13.33 4.83
C PHE A 130 -6.15 -14.24 6.05
N ASP A 131 -7.22 -14.29 6.83
CA ASP A 131 -7.36 -15.33 7.83
C ASP A 131 -7.92 -16.62 7.21
N ALA A 132 -7.98 -17.69 8.03
CA ALA A 132 -8.48 -18.98 7.57
C ALA A 132 -9.94 -18.91 7.08
N LYS A 133 -10.77 -18.09 7.73
CA LYS A 133 -12.18 -17.92 7.37
C LYS A 133 -12.33 -17.16 6.05
N ASP A 134 -11.48 -16.16 5.79
CA ASP A 134 -11.45 -15.47 4.50
C ASP A 134 -11.09 -16.44 3.37
N SER A 135 -10.05 -17.26 3.61
CA SER A 135 -9.57 -18.22 2.63
C SER A 135 -10.62 -19.29 2.31
N ILE A 136 -11.35 -19.77 3.33
CA ILE A 136 -12.48 -20.70 3.16
C ILE A 136 -13.61 -20.04 2.38
N GLU A 137 -14.03 -18.83 2.74
CA GLU A 137 -15.18 -18.19 2.09
C GLU A 137 -14.89 -17.85 0.63
N ILE A 138 -13.71 -17.29 0.33
CA ILE A 138 -13.29 -17.01 -1.05
C ILE A 138 -13.27 -18.31 -1.88
N SER A 139 -12.80 -19.40 -1.27
CA SER A 139 -12.80 -20.72 -1.91
C SER A 139 -14.23 -21.25 -2.15
N LEU A 140 -15.17 -21.03 -1.23
CA LEU A 140 -16.58 -21.38 -1.40
C LEU A 140 -17.24 -20.56 -2.51
N ILE A 141 -16.96 -19.25 -2.57
CA ILE A 141 -17.45 -18.37 -3.65
C ILE A 141 -16.98 -18.91 -5.00
N LEU A 142 -15.70 -19.26 -5.12
CA LEU A 142 -15.15 -19.87 -6.33
C LEU A 142 -15.87 -21.17 -6.69
N TYR A 143 -16.09 -22.04 -5.70
CA TYR A 143 -16.79 -23.31 -5.89
C TYR A 143 -18.23 -23.11 -6.39
N TYR A 144 -18.98 -22.20 -5.79
CA TYR A 144 -20.37 -21.91 -6.20
C TYR A 144 -20.49 -21.32 -7.60
N ILE A 145 -19.49 -20.57 -8.04
CA ILE A 145 -19.45 -20.05 -9.42
C ILE A 145 -19.17 -21.17 -10.43
N ARG A 146 -18.38 -22.18 -10.05
CA ARG A 146 -18.15 -23.37 -10.89
C ARG A 146 -19.33 -24.33 -10.91
N HIS A 147 -20.15 -24.32 -9.87
CA HIS A 147 -21.29 -25.21 -9.69
C HIS A 147 -22.62 -24.43 -9.59
N PRO A 148 -23.05 -23.73 -10.66
CA PRO A 148 -24.28 -22.94 -10.65
C PRO A 148 -25.55 -23.78 -10.44
N GLU A 149 -25.49 -25.10 -10.63
CA GLU A 149 -26.56 -26.06 -10.36
C GLU A 149 -26.89 -26.22 -8.87
N LEU A 150 -26.00 -25.80 -7.97
CA LEU A 150 -26.23 -25.89 -6.53
C LEU A 150 -27.32 -24.90 -6.09
N ASN A 151 -28.37 -25.46 -5.47
CA ASN A 151 -29.42 -24.67 -4.84
C ASN A 151 -28.95 -24.06 -3.50
N ASP A 152 -29.74 -23.13 -2.96
CA ASP A 152 -29.39 -22.40 -1.74
C ASP A 152 -29.28 -23.30 -0.50
N SER A 153 -30.04 -24.39 -0.45
CA SER A 153 -29.94 -25.38 0.63
C SER A 153 -28.57 -26.06 0.62
N SER A 154 -28.14 -26.56 -0.54
CA SER A 154 -26.84 -27.22 -0.68
C SER A 154 -25.68 -26.28 -0.36
N LYS A 155 -25.79 -24.99 -0.74
CA LYS A 155 -24.81 -23.95 -0.39
C LYS A 155 -24.76 -23.69 1.11
N ALA A 156 -25.91 -23.62 1.78
CA ALA A 156 -25.97 -23.45 3.23
C ALA A 156 -25.37 -24.65 3.97
N ASP A 157 -25.68 -25.86 3.50
CA ASP A 157 -25.14 -27.10 4.07
C ASP A 157 -23.62 -27.17 3.92
N LEU A 158 -23.08 -26.86 2.73
CA LEU A 158 -21.63 -26.80 2.49
C LEU A 158 -20.93 -25.78 3.41
N ARG A 159 -21.48 -24.57 3.53
CA ARG A 159 -20.96 -23.54 4.46
C ARG A 159 -20.95 -24.01 5.92
N SER A 160 -21.92 -24.83 6.34
CA SER A 160 -21.99 -25.34 7.70
C SER A 160 -20.97 -26.45 7.99
N ASN A 161 -20.60 -27.21 6.95
CA ASN A 161 -19.75 -28.39 7.05
C ASN A 161 -18.26 -28.10 6.82
N VAL A 162 -17.93 -27.11 5.99
CA VAL A 162 -16.54 -26.70 5.72
C VAL A 162 -16.04 -25.81 6.87
N LYS A 163 -15.11 -26.31 7.68
CA LYS A 163 -14.57 -25.58 8.84
C LYS A 163 -13.09 -25.25 8.72
N THR A 164 -12.37 -25.99 7.89
CA THR A 164 -10.94 -25.84 7.67
C THR A 164 -10.63 -25.61 6.20
N THR A 165 -9.44 -25.07 5.91
CA THR A 165 -8.93 -24.93 4.54
C THR A 165 -8.73 -26.29 3.85
N ASP A 166 -8.52 -27.35 4.63
CA ASP A 166 -8.35 -28.71 4.10
C ASP A 166 -9.69 -29.32 3.67
N ASP A 167 -10.77 -28.99 4.38
CA ASP A 167 -12.12 -29.44 4.03
C ASP A 167 -12.51 -28.96 2.64
N ILE A 168 -12.17 -27.71 2.30
CA ILE A 168 -12.47 -27.16 0.97
C ILE A 168 -11.53 -27.65 -0.12
N GLY A 169 -10.31 -28.06 0.24
CA GLY A 169 -9.36 -28.67 -0.71
C GLY A 169 -9.98 -29.83 -1.48
N LYS A 170 -10.80 -30.65 -0.81
CA LYS A 170 -11.53 -31.79 -1.40
C LYS A 170 -12.54 -31.41 -2.48
N TYR A 171 -13.04 -30.16 -2.46
CA TYR A 171 -14.02 -29.64 -3.41
C TYR A 171 -13.37 -28.78 -4.51
N LEU A 172 -12.10 -28.43 -4.38
CA LEU A 172 -11.35 -27.63 -5.36
C LEU A 172 -10.40 -28.47 -6.24
N THR A 173 -10.11 -29.71 -5.83
CA THR A 173 -9.39 -30.73 -6.61
C THR A 173 -10.34 -31.50 -7.53
N ASP A 174 -10.84 -30.81 -8.55
CA ASP A 174 -11.21 -31.44 -9.83
C ASP A 174 -10.17 -31.05 -10.89
#